data_AF-A0A8I1TDT7-F1
#
_entry.id   AF-A0A8I1TDT7-F1
#
_cell.length_a   1.000
_cell.length_b   1.000
_cell.length_c   1.000
_cell.angle_alpha   90.00
_cell.angle_beta   90.00
_cell.angle_gamma   90.00
#
_symmetry.space_group_name_H-M   'P 1'
#
loop_
_entity.id
_entity.type
_entity.pdbx_description
1 polymer ?
#
loop_
_entity_poly.entity_id
_entity_poly.type
_entity_poly.pdbx_seq_one_letter_code
_entity_poly.pdbx_strand_id
1 'polypeptide(L)' 'MPIECPADIVSHLAQKMTDQGTSPRKLAQLTGVPENRLELIQADDWEELTICEIAAISEALDVDLCMLITGRLG' A
#
# COMPACT_ATOMS: atom_id res chain seq x y z
N MET A 1 5.08 -13.42 -0.64
CA MET A 1 6.27 -13.01 -1.43
C MET A 1 7.28 -12.44 -0.45
N PRO A 2 8.57 -12.81 -0.50
CA PRO A 2 9.58 -12.09 0.27
C PRO A 2 9.64 -10.63 -0.20
N ILE A 3 9.86 -9.70 0.73
CA ILE A 3 10.09 -8.29 0.41
C ILE A 3 11.59 -8.13 0.22
N GLU A 4 12.02 -7.87 -1.02
CA GLU A 4 13.42 -7.70 -1.42
C GLU A 4 13.73 -6.23 -1.72
N CYS A 5 12.71 -5.42 -2.03
CA CYS A 5 12.82 -4.00 -2.34
C CYS A 5 11.54 -3.21 -1.95
N PRO A 6 11.58 -1.86 -1.95
CA PRO A 6 10.40 -1.04 -1.68
C PRO A 6 9.24 -1.27 -2.64
N ALA A 7 9.51 -1.61 -3.90
CA ALA A 7 8.48 -1.93 -4.89
C ALA A 7 7.60 -3.12 -4.45
N ASP A 8 8.20 -4.12 -3.79
CA ASP A 8 7.47 -5.30 -3.30
C ASP A 8 6.43 -4.93 -2.24
N ILE A 9 6.66 -3.87 -1.46
CA ILE A 9 5.71 -3.34 -0.48
C ILE A 9 4.50 -2.77 -1.23
N VAL A 10 4.73 -1.91 -2.23
CA VAL A 10 3.65 -1.28 -2.99
C VAL A 10 2.85 -2.32 -3.79
N SER A 11 3.52 -3.27 -4.42
CA SER A 11 2.89 -4.43 -5.06
C SER A 11 2.03 -5.24 -4.08
N HIS A 12 2.50 -5.46 -2.83
CA HIS A 12 1.69 -6.12 -1.81
C HIS A 12 0.43 -5.31 -1.44
N LEU A 13 0.56 -3.99 -1.32
CA LEU A 13 -0.59 -3.10 -1.04
C LEU A 13 -1.58 -3.09 -2.22
N ALA A 14 -1.11 -3.07 -3.47
CA ALA A 14 -1.93 -3.16 -4.66
C ALA A 14 -2.74 -4.46 -4.71
N GLN A 15 -2.10 -5.58 -4.38
CA GLN A 15 -2.76 -6.87 -4.27
C GLN A 15 -3.81 -6.84 -3.15
N LYS A 16 -3.48 -6.29 -1.97
CA LYS A 16 -4.41 -6.18 -0.84
C LYS A 16 -5.63 -5.31 -1.17
N MET A 17 -5.44 -4.20 -1.88
CA MET A 17 -6.54 -3.36 -2.38
C MET A 17 -7.49 -4.16 -3.27
N THR A 18 -6.91 -4.94 -4.19
CA THR A 18 -7.67 -5.80 -5.11
C THR A 18 -8.44 -6.89 -4.36
N ASP A 19 -7.79 -7.59 -3.43
CA ASP A 19 -8.39 -8.67 -2.65
C ASP A 19 -9.56 -8.18 -1.77
N GLN A 20 -9.44 -6.96 -1.22
CA GLN A 20 -10.49 -6.34 -0.41
C GLN A 20 -11.58 -5.64 -1.23
N GLY A 21 -11.40 -5.50 -2.55
CA GLY A 21 -12.28 -4.69 -3.39
C GLY A 21 -12.32 -3.21 -2.96
N THR A 22 -11.22 -2.70 -2.39
CA THR A 22 -11.12 -1.33 -1.89
C THR A 22 -10.75 -0.38 -3.02
N SER A 23 -11.63 0.57 -3.34
CA SER A 23 -11.36 1.56 -4.38
C SER A 23 -10.42 2.68 -3.89
N PRO A 24 -9.64 3.31 -4.80
CA PRO A 24 -8.83 4.49 -4.50
C PRO A 24 -9.62 5.60 -3.80
N ARG A 25 -10.83 5.90 -4.30
CA ARG A 25 -11.75 6.86 -3.66
C ARG A 25 -12.05 6.55 -2.19
N LYS A 26 -12.25 5.28 -1.84
CA LYS A 26 -12.53 4.87 -0.47
C LYS A 26 -11.29 5.03 0.42
N LEU A 27 -10.12 4.64 -0.08
CA LEU A 27 -8.86 4.84 0.63
C LEU A 27 -8.57 6.32 0.87
N ALA A 28 -8.85 7.19 -0.10
CA ALA A 28 -8.62 8.63 0.05
C ALA A 28 -9.39 9.22 1.25
N GLN A 29 -10.60 8.71 1.51
CA GLN A 29 -11.40 9.11 2.66
C GLN A 29 -10.84 8.58 3.99
N LEU A 30 -10.16 7.44 3.98
CA LEU A 30 -9.61 6.80 5.17
C LEU A 30 -8.23 7.35 5.55
N THR A 31 -7.40 7.61 4.55
CA THR A 31 -5.98 7.96 4.75
C THR A 31 -5.72 9.45 4.67
N GLY A 32 -6.62 10.23 4.06
CA GLY A 32 -6.36 11.61 3.66
C GLY A 32 -5.37 11.76 2.49
N VAL A 33 -4.90 10.64 1.93
CA VAL A 33 -4.05 10.63 0.73
C VAL A 33 -4.92 10.91 -0.50
N PRO A 34 -4.57 11.89 -1.35
CA PRO A 34 -5.33 12.18 -2.57
C PRO A 34 -5.52 10.95 -3.46
N GLU A 35 -6.71 10.85 -4.09
CA GLU A 35 -7.09 9.69 -4.93
C GLU A 35 -6.09 9.41 -6.06
N ASN A 36 -5.61 10.46 -6.73
CA ASN A 36 -4.60 10.33 -7.80
C ASN A 36 -3.27 9.74 -7.33
N ARG A 37 -2.95 9.83 -6.03
CA ARG A 37 -1.75 9.21 -5.46
C ARG A 37 -1.98 7.73 -5.16
N LEU A 38 -3.20 7.35 -4.83
CA LEU A 38 -3.58 5.95 -4.62
C LEU A 38 -3.62 5.15 -5.93
N GLU A 39 -3.88 5.82 -7.04
CA GLU A 39 -3.77 5.23 -8.38
C GLU A 39 -2.33 4.79 -8.71
N LEU A 40 -1.31 5.46 -8.15
CA LEU A 40 0.11 5.08 -8.33
C LEU A 40 0.42 3.68 -7.81
N ILE A 41 -0.33 3.20 -6.80
CA ILE A 41 -0.17 1.85 -6.26
C ILE A 41 -0.55 0.80 -7.30
N GLN A 42 -1.61 1.06 -8.07
CA GLN A 42 -2.06 0.15 -9.13
C GLN A 42 -1.20 0.24 -10.39
N ALA A 43 -0.51 1.37 -10.58
CA ALA A 43 0.44 1.59 -11.66
C ALA A 43 1.86 1.06 -11.37
N ASP A 44 2.13 0.63 -10.13
CA ASP A 44 3.46 0.23 -9.63
C ASP A 44 4.51 1.37 -9.65
N ASP A 45 4.05 2.63 -9.68
CA ASP A 45 4.88 3.84 -9.65
C ASP A 45 5.28 4.21 -8.19
N TRP A 46 5.91 3.26 -7.50
CA TRP A 46 6.23 3.36 -6.07
C TRP A 46 7.18 4.52 -5.73
N GLU A 47 8.04 4.93 -6.67
CA GLU A 47 9.04 6.00 -6.47
C GLU A 47 8.40 7.37 -6.25
N GLU A 48 7.16 7.55 -6.71
CA GLU A 48 6.38 8.78 -6.57
C GLU A 48 5.63 8.85 -5.24
N LEU A 49 5.61 7.77 -4.46
CA LEU A 49 4.98 7.70 -3.14
C LEU A 49 5.98 8.02 -2.02
N THR A 50 5.54 8.82 -1.06
CA THR A 50 6.32 9.07 0.15
C THR A 50 6.16 7.93 1.15
N ILE A 51 7.14 7.78 2.04
CA ILE A 51 7.07 6.80 3.14
C ILE A 51 5.82 7.02 4.01
N CYS A 52 5.42 8.28 4.24
CA CYS A 52 4.22 8.61 5.01
C CYS A 52 2.94 8.10 4.35
N GLU A 53 2.86 8.16 3.03
CA GLU A 53 1.70 7.67 2.29
C GLU A 53 1.67 6.14 2.28
N ILE A 54 2.82 5.50 2.05
CA ILE A 54 2.92 4.04 2.15
C ILE A 54 2.47 3.57 3.53
N ALA A 55 2.88 4.24 4.61
CA ALA A 55 2.46 3.94 5.97
C ALA A 55 0.94 4.13 6.17
N ALA A 56 0.39 5.28 5.77
CA ALA A 56 -1.03 5.57 5.91
C ALA A 56 -1.91 4.57 5.13
N ILE A 57 -1.49 4.19 3.92
CA ILE A 57 -2.20 3.23 3.08
C ILE A 57 -2.13 1.82 3.67
N SER A 58 -0.97 1.43 4.21
CA SER A 58 -0.80 0.13 4.87
C SER A 58 -1.72 0.00 6.08
N GLU A 59 -1.80 1.04 6.90
CA GLU A 59 -2.71 1.09 8.04
C GLU A 59 -4.18 0.96 7.59
N ALA A 60 -4.59 1.71 6.56
CA ALA A 60 -5.96 1.65 6.06
C ALA A 60 -6.34 0.30 5.40
N LEU A 61 -5.35 -0.48 4.96
CA LEU A 61 -5.53 -1.82 4.38
C LEU A 61 -5.36 -2.95 5.40
N ASP A 62 -5.14 -2.62 6.68
CA ASP A 62 -4.85 -3.57 7.75
C ASP A 62 -3.62 -4.43 7.44
N VAL A 63 -2.56 -3.76 6.97
CA VAL A 63 -1.25 -4.34 6.66
C VAL A 63 -0.23 -3.82 7.68
N ASP A 64 0.30 -4.73 8.49
CA ASP A 64 1.43 -4.42 9.36
C ASP A 64 2.72 -4.33 8.54
N LEU A 65 3.16 -3.10 8.27
CA LEU A 65 4.34 -2.82 7.46
C LEU A 65 5.62 -3.42 8.07
N CYS A 66 5.75 -3.44 9.40
CA CYS A 66 6.92 -3.99 10.08
C CYS A 66 6.97 -5.51 9.91
N MET A 67 5.84 -6.18 10.07
CA MET A 67 5.74 -7.62 9.88
C MET A 67 5.94 -8.02 8.41
N LEU A 68 5.42 -7.22 7.48
CA LEU A 68 5.63 -7.38 6.05
C LEU A 68 7.11 -7.32 5.68
N ILE A 69 7.82 -6.25 6.09
CA ILE A 69 9.24 -6.04 5.79
C ILE A 69 10.13 -7.10 6.45
N THR A 70 9.83 -7.48 7.69
CA THR A 70 10.63 -8.48 8.41
C THR A 70 10.32 -9.92 8.01
N GLY A 71 9.38 -10.14 7.08
CA GLY A 71 9.00 -11.46 6.61
C GLY A 71 8.31 -12.32 7.68
N ARG A 72 7.68 -11.68 8.68
CA ARG A 72 7.01 -12.33 9.82
C ARG A 72 5.50 -12.41 9.67
N LEU A 73 4.98 -12.34 8.45
CA LEU A 73 3.57 -12.60 8.18
C LEU A 73 3.25 -14.05 8.60
N GLY A 74 2.54 -14.18 9.73
CA GLY A 74 2.04 -15.45 10.25
C GLY A 74 0.76 -15.88 9.55
#